data_AF-A0A952JHM4-F1
#
_entry.id   AF-A0A952JHM4-F1
#
_cell.length_a   1.000
_cell.length_b   1.000
_cell.length_c   1.000
_cell.angle_alpha   90.00
_cell.angle_beta   90.00
_cell.angle_gamma   90.00
#
_symmetry.space_group_name_H-M   'P 1'
#
loop_
_entity.id
_entity.type
_entity.pdbx_description
1 polymer ?
#
loop_
_entity_poly.entity_id
_entity_poly.type
_entity_poly.pdbx_seq_one_letter_code
_entity_poly.pdbx_strand_id
1 'polypeptide(L)'
;MKLQFLSKALVVLLWVATLAVALCWLFWKSAPFDPEPITVVLGLISTAVTALVSEFGSRLEEEEFSLPYALAYGYVHNFVEPLISQLMKQIPLGSPKPRLFIYIPTKLSELEPRNIERVIGKIRMMSFEDKIVNLEFQEGRARDILTVTGNGNKRVYFDFPNTLLSLNSLIDYKMESRKNRFSDSIREDMAKEYIVKFKQVIEKLLQARDFTEYVFFVDKNLQLVFDAD
;
A
#
# COMPACT_ATOMS: atom_id res chain seq x y z
N MET A 1 2.87 7.27 12.47
CA MET A 1 2.82 6.25 13.57
C MET A 1 2.85 6.79 15.03
N LYS A 2 3.76 7.70 15.46
CA LYS A 2 3.85 8.14 16.88
C LYS A 2 2.63 8.92 17.40
N LEU A 3 2.01 9.76 16.57
CA LEU A 3 0.89 10.62 16.97
C LEU A 3 -0.41 9.81 17.15
N GLN A 4 -0.67 8.83 16.27
CA GLN A 4 -1.79 7.88 16.43
C GLN A 4 -1.61 6.99 17.67
N PHE A 5 -0.38 6.60 17.99
CA PHE A 5 -0.11 5.87 19.23
C PHE A 5 -0.33 6.74 20.46
N LEU A 6 0.18 7.98 20.45
CA LEU A 6 -0.04 8.97 21.51
C LEU A 6 -1.52 9.28 21.71
N SER A 7 -2.30 9.43 20.63
CA SER A 7 -3.72 9.72 20.71
C SER A 7 -4.52 8.53 21.23
N LYS A 8 -4.23 7.31 20.76
CA LYS A 8 -4.83 6.08 21.31
C LYS A 8 -4.46 5.86 22.78
N ALA A 9 -3.20 6.12 23.15
CA ALA A 9 -2.76 6.03 24.54
C ALA A 9 -3.46 7.07 25.42
N LEU A 10 -3.64 8.30 24.94
CA LEU A 10 -4.38 9.36 25.64
C LEU A 10 -5.84 8.97 25.86
N VAL A 11 -6.50 8.41 24.84
CA VAL A 11 -7.87 7.89 24.98
C VAL A 11 -7.90 6.80 26.05
N VAL A 12 -7.04 5.78 25.97
CA VAL A 12 -6.98 4.72 27.00
C VAL A 12 -6.77 5.31 28.41
N LEU A 13 -5.90 6.31 28.54
CA LEU A 13 -5.62 6.98 29.82
C LEU A 13 -6.86 7.72 30.36
N LEU A 14 -7.61 8.40 29.48
CA LEU A 14 -8.87 9.05 29.83
C LEU A 14 -9.93 8.03 30.28
N TRP A 15 -10.03 6.89 29.60
CA TRP A 15 -10.95 5.81 29.98
C TRP A 15 -10.58 5.20 31.33
N VAL A 16 -9.30 4.95 31.59
CA VAL A 16 -8.80 4.45 32.88
C VAL A 16 -9.04 5.46 34.00
N ALA A 17 -8.82 6.76 33.75
CA ALA A 17 -9.11 7.81 34.72
C ALA A 17 -10.61 7.91 35.04
N THR A 18 -11.47 7.82 34.01
CA THR A 18 -12.93 7.84 34.19
C THR A 18 -13.39 6.63 35.01
N LEU A 19 -12.86 5.44 34.72
CA LEU A 19 -13.14 4.21 35.48
C LEU A 19 -12.66 4.33 36.94
N ALA A 20 -11.48 4.89 37.18
CA ALA A 20 -10.96 5.08 38.52
C ALA A 20 -11.84 6.02 39.36
N VAL A 21 -12.32 7.13 38.79
CA VAL A 21 -13.25 8.06 39.47
C VAL A 21 -14.60 7.39 39.74
N ALA A 22 -15.12 6.61 38.79
CA ALA A 22 -16.35 5.84 38.97
C ALA A 22 -16.22 4.76 40.07
N LEU A 23 -15.07 4.11 40.17
CA LEU A 23 -14.77 3.15 41.25
C LEU A 23 -14.64 3.85 42.60
N CYS A 24 -13.99 5.02 42.67
CA CYS A 24 -13.96 5.84 43.88
C CYS A 24 -15.38 6.21 44.35
N TRP A 25 -16.30 6.50 43.43
CA TRP A 25 -17.70 6.74 43.76
C TRP A 25 -18.40 5.50 44.32
N LEU A 26 -18.21 4.33 43.70
CA LEU A 26 -18.84 3.08 44.12
C LEU A 26 -18.36 2.59 45.49
N PHE A 27 -17.08 2.79 45.80
CA PHE A 27 -16.44 2.20 46.99
C PHE A 27 -16.17 3.21 48.12
N TRP A 28 -16.24 4.51 47.87
CA TRP A 28 -15.90 5.54 48.85
C TRP A 28 -17.10 6.47 49.15
N LYS A 29 -17.96 6.02 50.06
CA LYS A 29 -19.18 6.75 50.49
C LYS A 29 -18.93 8.15 51.08
N SER A 30 -17.69 8.48 51.43
CA SER A 30 -17.28 9.74 52.07
C SER A 30 -16.18 10.44 51.29
N ALA A 31 -16.23 10.40 49.96
CA ALA A 31 -15.23 11.05 49.12
C ALA A 31 -15.16 12.57 49.42
N PRO A 32 -13.97 13.19 49.40
CA PRO A 32 -13.79 14.61 49.70
C PRO A 32 -14.31 15.55 48.60
N PHE A 33 -14.92 15.02 47.53
CA PHE A 33 -15.48 15.74 46.40
C PHE A 33 -16.68 14.96 45.83
N ASP A 34 -17.55 15.64 45.09
CA ASP A 34 -18.62 15.02 44.30
C ASP A 34 -18.03 14.44 42.99
N PRO A 35 -18.07 13.11 42.79
CA PRO A 35 -17.51 12.47 41.61
C PRO A 35 -18.38 12.60 40.35
N GLU A 36 -19.67 12.95 40.47
CA GLU A 36 -20.59 13.04 39.33
C GLU A 36 -20.12 14.09 38.29
N PRO A 37 -19.83 15.35 38.65
CA PRO A 37 -19.33 16.35 37.69
C PRO A 37 -18.01 15.95 37.02
N ILE A 38 -17.13 15.26 37.75
CA ILE A 38 -15.81 14.84 37.25
C ILE A 38 -15.95 13.73 36.22
N THR A 39 -16.79 12.72 36.49
CA THR A 39 -17.05 11.63 35.54
C THR A 39 -17.71 12.14 34.26
N VAL A 40 -18.66 13.08 34.36
CA VAL A 40 -19.30 13.71 33.19
C VAL A 40 -18.27 14.46 32.34
N VAL A 41 -17.42 15.30 32.96
CA VAL A 41 -16.38 16.05 32.25
C VAL A 41 -15.38 15.11 31.56
N LEU A 42 -14.93 14.07 32.26
CA LEU A 42 -14.02 13.07 31.66
C LEU A 42 -14.66 12.30 30.51
N GLY A 43 -15.95 11.94 30.64
CA GLY A 43 -16.71 11.28 29.57
C GLY A 43 -16.88 12.17 28.32
N LEU A 44 -17.17 13.46 28.51
CA LEU A 44 -17.27 14.44 27.43
C LEU A 44 -15.92 14.65 26.72
N ILE A 45 -14.84 14.82 27.48
CA ILE A 45 -13.47 14.94 26.93
C ILE A 45 -13.09 13.68 26.16
N SER A 46 -13.35 12.49 26.72
CA SER A 46 -13.07 11.22 26.06
C SER A 46 -13.82 11.08 24.74
N THR A 47 -15.10 11.44 24.72
CA THR A 47 -15.92 11.40 23.50
C THR A 47 -15.41 12.40 22.45
N ALA A 48 -15.09 13.62 22.86
CA ALA A 48 -14.55 14.65 21.97
C ALA A 48 -13.18 14.25 21.38
N VAL A 49 -12.27 13.72 22.19
CA VAL A 49 -10.96 13.22 21.72
C VAL A 49 -11.15 12.03 20.77
N THR A 50 -12.07 11.12 21.08
CA THR A 50 -12.36 9.97 20.21
C THR A 50 -12.91 10.42 18.86
N ALA A 51 -13.83 11.38 18.84
CA ALA A 51 -14.38 11.96 17.62
C ALA A 51 -13.28 12.63 16.77
N LEU A 52 -12.42 13.44 17.40
CA LEU A 52 -11.28 14.09 16.71
C LEU A 52 -10.29 13.06 16.14
N VAL A 53 -9.94 12.03 16.91
CA VAL A 53 -9.02 10.98 16.43
C VAL A 53 -9.64 10.19 15.28
N SER A 54 -10.94 9.93 15.34
CA SER A 54 -11.66 9.23 14.26
C SER A 54 -11.75 10.08 13.00
N GLU A 55 -12.04 11.38 13.13
CA GLU A 55 -12.23 12.28 11.98
C GLU A 55 -10.92 12.66 11.30
N PHE A 56 -9.86 12.89 12.08
CA PHE A 56 -8.56 13.32 11.56
C PHE A 56 -7.56 12.18 11.38
N GLY A 57 -7.81 11.00 11.95
CA GLY A 57 -6.88 9.87 11.90
C GLY A 57 -6.59 9.37 10.48
N SER A 58 -7.63 9.32 9.63
CA SER A 58 -7.50 8.96 8.21
C SER A 58 -6.76 10.04 7.42
N ARG A 59 -7.06 11.32 7.65
CA ARG A 59 -6.37 12.46 7.01
C ARG A 59 -4.88 12.49 7.37
N LEU A 60 -4.54 12.22 8.63
CA LEU A 60 -3.15 12.11 9.09
C LEU A 60 -2.41 10.97 8.38
N GLU A 61 -3.08 9.85 8.14
CA GLU A 61 -2.49 8.73 7.39
C GLU A 61 -2.33 9.08 5.91
N GLU A 62 -3.32 9.72 5.29
CA GLU A 62 -3.25 10.23 3.92
C GLU A 62 -2.13 11.27 3.74
N GLU A 63 -1.90 12.13 4.73
CA GLU A 63 -0.76 13.07 4.72
C GLU A 63 0.57 12.33 4.87
N GLU A 64 0.68 11.43 5.87
CA GLU A 64 1.91 10.67 6.16
C GLU A 64 2.35 9.80 4.95
N PHE A 65 1.38 9.28 4.19
CA PHE A 65 1.55 8.41 3.02
C PHE A 65 1.07 9.03 1.69
N SER A 66 1.05 10.35 1.62
CA SER A 66 0.60 11.10 0.43
C SER A 66 1.34 10.71 -0.85
N LEU A 67 2.67 10.53 -0.78
CA LEU A 67 3.46 10.13 -1.95
C LEU A 67 3.17 8.69 -2.41
N PRO A 68 3.25 7.64 -1.56
CA PRO A 68 2.81 6.30 -1.95
C PRO A 68 1.40 6.27 -2.55
N TYR A 69 0.47 7.06 -1.99
CA TYR A 69 -0.87 7.19 -2.53
C TYR A 69 -0.89 7.81 -3.93
N ALA A 70 -0.22 8.95 -4.12
CA ALA A 70 -0.14 9.62 -5.41
C ALA A 70 0.53 8.76 -6.49
N LEU A 71 1.60 8.03 -6.11
CA LEU A 71 2.29 7.10 -7.01
C LEU A 71 1.37 5.93 -7.39
N ALA A 72 0.66 5.33 -6.43
CA ALA A 72 -0.28 4.24 -6.69
C ALA A 72 -1.44 4.70 -7.58
N TYR A 73 -2.02 5.86 -7.26
CA TYR A 73 -3.09 6.45 -8.06
C TYR A 73 -2.63 6.70 -9.49
N GLY A 74 -1.50 7.39 -9.68
CA GLY A 74 -0.96 7.66 -11.00
C GLY A 74 -0.57 6.39 -11.77
N TYR A 75 -0.04 5.38 -11.07
CA TYR A 75 0.31 4.09 -11.67
C TYR A 75 -0.92 3.32 -12.14
N VAL A 76 -2.00 3.29 -11.37
CA VAL A 76 -3.23 2.60 -11.77
C VAL A 76 -3.90 3.34 -12.93
N HIS A 77 -4.16 4.64 -12.78
CA HIS A 77 -4.92 5.42 -13.78
C HIS A 77 -4.18 5.64 -15.09
N ASN A 78 -2.86 5.85 -15.05
CA ASN A 78 -2.09 6.17 -16.25
C ASN A 78 -1.47 4.94 -16.92
N PHE A 79 -1.56 3.76 -16.30
CA PHE A 79 -0.93 2.55 -16.83
C PHE A 79 -1.79 1.30 -16.68
N VAL A 80 -2.15 0.89 -15.46
CA VAL A 80 -2.86 -0.39 -15.27
C VAL A 80 -4.23 -0.39 -15.94
N GLU A 81 -5.04 0.65 -15.72
CA GLU A 81 -6.40 0.71 -16.27
C GLU A 81 -6.41 0.80 -17.81
N PRO A 82 -5.63 1.70 -18.46
CA PRO A 82 -5.56 1.75 -19.91
C PRO A 82 -5.05 0.43 -20.50
N LEU A 83 -4.09 -0.22 -19.82
CA LEU A 83 -3.53 -1.50 -20.25
C LEU A 83 -4.57 -2.61 -20.26
N ILE A 84 -5.20 -2.89 -19.13
CA ILE A 84 -6.20 -3.96 -19.04
C ILE A 84 -7.34 -3.69 -20.02
N SER A 85 -7.82 -2.45 -20.10
CA SER A 85 -8.87 -2.05 -21.05
C SER A 85 -8.49 -2.32 -22.50
N GLN A 86 -7.24 -2.06 -22.88
CA GLN A 86 -6.76 -2.30 -24.24
C GLN A 86 -6.57 -3.79 -24.52
N LEU A 87 -6.04 -4.56 -23.56
CA LEU A 87 -5.90 -6.01 -23.68
C LEU A 87 -7.25 -6.68 -23.86
N MET A 88 -8.26 -6.29 -23.09
CA MET A 88 -9.62 -6.79 -23.23
C MET A 88 -10.22 -6.51 -24.61
N LYS A 89 -9.89 -5.38 -25.25
CA LYS A 89 -10.35 -5.04 -26.61
C LYS A 89 -9.65 -5.87 -27.71
N GLN A 90 -8.39 -6.24 -27.50
CA GLN A 90 -7.57 -6.92 -28.51
C GLN A 90 -7.70 -8.45 -28.48
N ILE A 91 -8.21 -9.01 -27.38
CA ILE A 91 -8.29 -10.46 -27.20
C ILE A 91 -9.54 -11.03 -27.93
N PRO A 92 -9.39 -12.05 -28.81
CA PRO A 92 -10.52 -12.67 -29.49
C PRO A 92 -11.52 -13.30 -28.52
N LEU A 93 -12.82 -13.26 -28.87
CA LEU A 93 -13.87 -13.94 -28.11
C LEU A 93 -13.52 -15.42 -27.87
N GLY A 94 -13.67 -15.88 -26.62
CA GLY A 94 -13.36 -17.26 -26.21
C GLY A 94 -11.91 -17.53 -25.82
N SER A 95 -11.02 -16.53 -25.90
CA SER A 95 -9.66 -16.65 -25.38
C SER A 95 -9.60 -16.44 -23.86
N PRO A 96 -8.58 -16.96 -23.15
CA PRO A 96 -8.39 -16.71 -21.72
C PRO A 96 -8.29 -15.21 -21.41
N LYS A 97 -8.81 -14.81 -20.23
CA LYS A 97 -8.70 -13.43 -19.75
C LYS A 97 -7.22 -13.01 -19.64
N PRO A 98 -6.86 -11.75 -19.98
CA PRO A 98 -5.50 -11.28 -19.80
C PRO A 98 -5.13 -11.26 -18.31
N ARG A 99 -3.89 -11.66 -18.00
CA ARG A 99 -3.35 -11.57 -16.63
C ARG A 99 -2.14 -10.64 -16.62
N LEU A 100 -2.20 -9.60 -15.81
CA LEU A 100 -1.10 -8.69 -15.52
C LEU A 100 -0.52 -9.03 -14.14
N PHE A 101 0.75 -9.39 -14.12
CA PHE A 101 1.53 -9.59 -12.91
C PHE A 101 2.32 -8.31 -12.60
N ILE A 102 2.11 -7.77 -11.41
CA ILE A 102 2.79 -6.57 -10.93
C ILE A 102 3.81 -6.98 -9.87
N TYR A 103 5.09 -6.70 -10.12
CA TYR A 103 6.15 -7.03 -9.19
C TYR A 103 6.16 -6.06 -8.00
N ILE A 104 5.84 -6.56 -6.80
CA ILE A 104 5.94 -5.80 -5.56
C ILE A 104 7.26 -6.18 -4.86
N PRO A 105 8.26 -5.28 -4.83
CA PRO A 105 9.55 -5.58 -4.25
C PRO A 105 9.49 -5.69 -2.72
N THR A 106 10.42 -6.41 -2.10
CA THR A 106 10.64 -6.32 -0.64
C THR A 106 11.60 -5.20 -0.25
N LYS A 107 12.49 -4.82 -1.18
CA LYS A 107 13.42 -3.70 -1.09
C LYS A 107 13.41 -2.89 -2.38
N LEU A 108 13.47 -1.56 -2.29
CA LEU A 108 13.47 -0.69 -3.48
C LEU A 108 14.58 -1.01 -4.49
N SER A 109 15.74 -1.46 -4.00
CA SER A 109 16.86 -1.87 -4.87
C SER A 109 16.51 -3.02 -5.81
N GLU A 110 15.48 -3.83 -5.53
CA GLU A 110 15.03 -4.88 -6.44
C GLU A 110 14.49 -4.34 -7.77
N LEU A 111 14.08 -3.07 -7.81
CA LEU A 111 13.63 -2.38 -9.03
C LEU A 111 14.78 -1.72 -9.79
N GLU A 112 16.03 -1.84 -9.33
CA GLU A 112 17.18 -1.39 -10.12
C GLU A 112 17.35 -2.26 -11.38
N PRO A 113 17.81 -1.71 -12.51
CA PRO A 113 17.87 -2.42 -13.80
C PRO A 113 18.53 -3.80 -13.72
N ARG A 114 19.68 -3.90 -13.03
CA ARG A 114 20.42 -5.16 -12.86
C ARG A 114 19.64 -6.21 -12.06
N ASN A 115 18.78 -5.80 -11.13
CA ASN A 115 17.96 -6.70 -10.34
C ASN A 115 16.71 -7.12 -11.10
N ILE A 116 16.10 -6.19 -11.85
CA ILE A 116 15.01 -6.51 -12.78
C ILE A 116 15.50 -7.55 -13.80
N GLU A 117 16.67 -7.38 -14.41
CA GLU A 117 17.25 -8.36 -15.34
C GLU A 117 17.39 -9.76 -14.72
N ARG A 118 17.77 -9.84 -13.43
CA ARG A 118 17.84 -11.13 -12.71
C ARG A 118 16.46 -11.75 -12.53
N VAL A 119 15.43 -10.95 -12.24
CA VAL A 119 14.05 -11.44 -12.13
C VAL A 119 13.54 -11.91 -13.49
N ILE A 120 13.78 -11.15 -14.57
CA ILE A 120 13.47 -11.56 -15.95
C ILE A 120 14.20 -12.86 -16.31
N GLY A 121 15.48 -12.98 -15.95
CA GLY A 121 16.25 -14.21 -16.13
C GLY A 121 15.61 -15.42 -15.44
N LYS A 122 15.07 -15.25 -14.22
CA LYS A 122 14.32 -16.31 -13.53
C LYS A 122 13.03 -16.67 -14.26
N ILE A 123 12.29 -15.68 -14.77
CA ILE A 123 11.06 -15.92 -15.56
C ILE A 123 11.41 -16.77 -16.81
N ARG A 124 12.50 -16.44 -17.51
CA ARG A 124 12.99 -17.24 -18.65
C ARG A 124 13.33 -18.67 -18.27
N MET A 125 13.98 -18.88 -17.12
CA MET A 125 14.31 -20.22 -16.62
C MET A 125 13.07 -21.07 -16.29
N MET A 126 11.92 -20.46 -16.05
CA MET A 126 10.64 -21.16 -15.84
C MET A 126 9.96 -21.59 -17.15
N SER A 127 10.70 -21.69 -18.27
CA SER A 127 10.21 -22.08 -19.61
C SER A 127 9.16 -21.13 -20.20
N PHE A 128 9.25 -19.85 -19.85
CA PHE A 128 8.51 -18.81 -20.54
C PHE A 128 9.40 -18.12 -21.57
N GLU A 129 8.88 -17.92 -22.78
CA GLU A 129 9.49 -17.01 -23.75
C GLU A 129 9.08 -15.57 -23.40
N ASP A 130 10.05 -14.69 -23.16
CA ASP A 130 9.78 -13.28 -22.98
C ASP A 130 9.92 -12.53 -24.31
N LYS A 131 8.90 -11.75 -24.63
CA LYS A 131 8.92 -10.79 -25.74
C LYS A 131 8.48 -9.46 -25.18
N ILE A 132 9.29 -8.43 -25.39
CA ILE A 132 8.86 -7.06 -25.09
C ILE A 132 7.82 -6.69 -26.16
N VAL A 133 6.62 -6.33 -25.74
CA VAL A 133 5.58 -5.82 -26.63
C VAL A 133 5.36 -4.36 -26.27
N ASN A 134 5.61 -3.50 -27.24
CA ASN A 134 5.30 -2.09 -27.12
C ASN A 134 3.82 -1.93 -27.36
N LEU A 135 3.09 -1.53 -26.31
CA LEU A 135 1.68 -1.22 -26.41
C LEU A 135 1.53 0.29 -26.52
N GLU A 136 1.00 0.73 -27.66
CA GLU A 136 0.58 2.11 -27.87
C GLU A 136 -0.83 2.26 -27.32
N PHE A 137 -0.97 3.11 -26.28
CA PHE A 137 -2.27 3.43 -25.69
C PHE A 137 -2.93 4.58 -26.45
N GLN A 138 -4.27 4.55 -26.59
CA GLN A 138 -5.03 5.67 -27.17
C GLN A 138 -4.93 6.94 -26.32
N GLU A 139 -4.74 6.78 -25.01
CA GLU A 139 -4.49 7.86 -24.05
C GLU A 139 -3.24 7.51 -23.23
N GLY A 140 -2.24 8.39 -23.22
CA GLY A 140 -1.01 8.22 -22.45
C GLY A 140 0.25 7.95 -23.28
N ARG A 141 1.39 7.81 -22.59
CA ARG A 141 2.71 7.57 -23.20
C ARG A 141 2.87 6.08 -23.50
N ALA A 142 3.33 5.73 -24.69
CA ALA A 142 3.74 4.37 -25.02
C ALA A 142 4.66 3.81 -23.93
N ARG A 143 4.39 2.59 -23.47
CA ARG A 143 5.22 1.88 -22.51
C ARG A 143 5.50 0.47 -23.00
N ASP A 144 6.75 0.08 -22.80
CA ASP A 144 7.23 -1.27 -23.05
C ASP A 144 6.71 -2.16 -21.93
N ILE A 145 5.92 -3.19 -22.28
CA ILE A 145 5.44 -4.17 -21.32
C ILE A 145 6.10 -5.50 -21.61
N LEU A 146 6.63 -6.11 -20.57
CA LEU A 146 7.18 -7.45 -20.68
C LEU A 146 6.02 -8.41 -20.90
N THR A 147 5.93 -8.99 -22.09
CA THR A 147 4.99 -10.06 -22.38
C THR A 147 5.72 -11.39 -22.20
N VAL A 148 5.16 -12.24 -21.37
CA VAL A 148 5.71 -13.55 -21.05
C VAL A 148 4.73 -14.58 -21.59
N THR A 149 5.17 -15.39 -22.55
CA THR A 149 4.33 -16.41 -23.18
C THR A 149 4.75 -17.77 -22.63
N GLY A 150 3.80 -18.47 -22.01
CA GLY A 150 4.02 -19.82 -21.50
C GLY A 150 3.76 -20.90 -22.55
N ASN A 151 4.23 -22.11 -22.28
CA ASN A 151 3.86 -23.29 -23.06
C ASN A 151 2.33 -23.44 -23.10
N GLY A 152 1.75 -23.48 -24.30
CA GLY A 152 0.29 -23.59 -24.50
C GLY A 152 -0.44 -22.30 -24.86
N ASN A 153 0.25 -21.27 -25.38
CA ASN A 153 -0.35 -20.03 -25.89
C ASN A 153 -1.01 -19.13 -24.82
N LYS A 154 -0.74 -19.40 -23.52
CA LYS A 154 -1.14 -18.52 -22.42
C LYS A 154 -0.18 -17.33 -22.37
N ARG A 155 -0.69 -16.16 -22.75
CA ARG A 155 0.04 -14.89 -22.70
C ARG A 155 -0.24 -14.19 -21.39
N VAL A 156 0.82 -13.87 -20.65
CA VAL A 156 0.73 -13.08 -19.43
C VAL A 156 1.62 -11.86 -19.55
N TYR A 157 1.26 -10.81 -18.82
CA TYR A 157 1.91 -9.51 -18.88
C TYR A 157 2.59 -9.25 -17.56
N PHE A 158 3.76 -8.63 -17.59
CA PHE A 158 4.53 -8.31 -16.39
C PHE A 158 4.92 -6.85 -16.39
N ASP A 159 4.79 -6.23 -15.23
CA ASP A 159 5.28 -4.88 -14.99
C ASP A 159 6.09 -4.79 -13.69
N PHE A 160 7.13 -3.96 -13.76
CA PHE A 160 7.93 -3.55 -12.62
C PHE A 160 7.62 -2.08 -12.35
N PRO A 161 6.93 -1.73 -11.24
CA PRO A 161 6.49 -0.37 -10.96
C PRO A 161 7.67 0.53 -10.56
N ASN A 162 8.49 0.91 -11.54
CA ASN A 162 9.69 1.74 -11.38
C ASN A 162 9.40 3.10 -10.73
N THR A 163 8.14 3.54 -10.73
CA THR A 163 7.69 4.72 -10.00
C THR A 163 8.01 4.64 -8.50
N LEU A 164 8.07 3.43 -7.92
CA LEU A 164 8.48 3.22 -6.53
C LEU A 164 9.91 3.66 -6.24
N LEU A 165 10.81 3.70 -7.24
CA LEU A 165 12.18 4.20 -7.04
C LEU A 165 12.21 5.68 -6.64
N SER A 166 11.16 6.46 -6.97
CA SER A 166 11.03 7.86 -6.53
C SER A 166 10.86 8.00 -5.00
N LEU A 167 10.47 6.92 -4.32
CA LEU A 167 10.42 6.90 -2.84
C LEU A 167 11.80 7.09 -2.21
N ASN A 168 12.89 6.75 -2.92
CA ASN A 168 14.24 6.98 -2.40
C ASN A 168 14.46 8.45 -2.03
N SER A 169 14.07 9.38 -2.91
CA SER A 169 14.23 10.82 -2.66
C SER A 169 13.40 11.30 -1.47
N LEU A 170 12.18 10.76 -1.29
CA LEU A 170 11.36 11.08 -0.10
C LEU A 170 12.01 10.55 1.18
N ILE A 171 12.53 9.32 1.13
CA ILE A 171 13.19 8.70 2.28
C ILE A 171 14.44 9.50 2.63
N ASP A 172 15.26 9.86 1.65
CA ASP A 172 16.46 10.69 1.84
C ASP A 172 16.11 12.02 2.54
N TYR A 173 15.10 12.74 2.04
CA TYR A 173 14.59 13.96 2.68
C TYR A 173 14.10 13.75 4.12
N LYS A 174 13.34 12.68 4.38
CA LYS A 174 12.87 12.36 5.74
C LYS A 174 13.99 11.87 6.68
N MET A 175 15.09 11.34 6.14
CA MET A 175 16.27 10.95 6.91
C MET A 175 17.11 12.17 7.28
N GLU A 176 17.32 13.11 6.35
CA GLU A 176 18.07 14.36 6.61
C GLU A 176 17.39 15.22 7.68
N SER A 177 16.05 15.29 7.68
CA SER A 177 15.28 16.03 8.68
C SER A 177 15.32 15.39 10.09
N ARG A 178 15.73 14.12 10.22
CA ARG A 178 15.90 13.43 11.51
C ARG A 178 17.34 13.58 11.99
N LYS A 179 17.61 14.66 12.75
CA LYS A 179 18.89 14.92 13.43
C LYS A 179 19.54 13.62 13.97
N ASN A 180 20.70 13.26 13.42
CA ASN A 180 21.61 12.21 13.89
C ASN A 180 21.09 10.75 13.93
N ARG A 181 20.21 10.33 13.01
CA ARG A 181 19.86 8.90 12.87
C ARG A 181 19.96 8.40 11.42
N PHE A 182 21.18 8.40 10.88
CA PHE A 182 21.51 7.69 9.64
C PHE A 182 21.79 6.21 9.97
N SER A 183 20.74 5.45 10.29
CA SER A 183 20.86 4.00 10.33
C SER A 183 20.16 3.41 9.11
N ASP A 184 20.86 2.58 8.36
CA ASP A 184 20.31 1.89 7.19
C ASP A 184 19.05 1.09 7.51
N SER A 185 18.93 0.57 8.75
CA SER A 185 17.73 -0.12 9.22
C SER A 185 16.47 0.76 9.18
N ILE A 186 16.54 2.01 9.64
CA ILE A 186 15.41 2.95 9.59
C ILE A 186 15.03 3.27 8.13
N ARG A 187 16.03 3.40 7.26
CA ARG A 187 15.79 3.61 5.81
C ARG A 187 15.04 2.43 5.21
N GLU A 188 15.50 1.21 5.49
CA GLU A 188 14.85 -0.01 5.02
C GLU A 188 13.44 -0.17 5.56
N ASP A 189 13.20 0.14 6.83
CA ASP A 189 11.88 0.02 7.44
C ASP A 189 10.88 1.03 6.86
N MET A 190 11.32 2.28 6.63
CA MET A 190 10.50 3.28 5.93
C MET A 190 10.20 2.87 4.49
N ALA A 191 11.18 2.32 3.78
CA ALA A 191 10.98 1.82 2.42
C ALA A 191 9.92 0.70 2.39
N LYS A 192 10.01 -0.28 3.30
CA LYS A 192 9.02 -1.37 3.43
C LYS A 192 7.63 -0.83 3.70
N GLU A 193 7.49 0.11 4.64
CA GLU A 193 6.20 0.69 5.00
C GLU A 193 5.55 1.39 3.79
N TYR A 194 6.32 2.15 3.02
CA TYR A 194 5.81 2.80 1.80
C TYR A 194 5.45 1.83 0.68
N ILE A 195 6.23 0.77 0.48
CA ILE A 195 5.89 -0.26 -0.51
C ILE A 195 4.58 -0.96 -0.13
N VAL A 196 4.41 -1.30 1.15
CA VAL A 196 3.16 -1.90 1.65
C VAL A 196 1.98 -0.97 1.42
N LYS A 197 2.12 0.33 1.73
CA LYS A 197 1.05 1.31 1.51
C LYS A 197 0.72 1.50 0.03
N PHE A 198 1.73 1.54 -0.83
CA PHE A 198 1.53 1.58 -2.28
C PHE A 198 0.71 0.37 -2.77
N LYS A 199 1.08 -0.86 -2.36
CA LYS A 199 0.32 -2.08 -2.69
C LYS A 199 -1.13 -2.01 -2.21
N GLN A 200 -1.34 -1.62 -0.96
CA GLN A 200 -2.68 -1.50 -0.37
C GLN A 200 -3.57 -0.50 -1.14
N VAL A 201 -3.01 0.62 -1.60
CA VAL A 201 -3.76 1.60 -2.38
C VAL A 201 -4.09 1.04 -3.77
N ILE A 202 -3.15 0.37 -4.44
CA ILE A 202 -3.45 -0.30 -5.72
C ILE A 202 -4.57 -1.32 -5.54
N GLU A 203 -4.49 -2.19 -4.53
CA GLU A 203 -5.54 -3.19 -4.25
C GLU A 203 -6.92 -2.56 -4.11
N LYS A 204 -7.03 -1.46 -3.36
CA LYS A 204 -8.28 -0.71 -3.20
C LYS A 204 -8.78 -0.13 -4.53
N LEU A 205 -7.89 0.45 -5.33
CA LEU A 205 -8.25 1.04 -6.63
C LEU A 205 -8.70 -0.03 -7.63
N LEU A 206 -8.04 -1.19 -7.65
CA LEU A 206 -8.42 -2.32 -8.50
C LEU A 206 -9.78 -2.91 -8.09
N GLN A 207 -10.05 -3.01 -6.79
CA GLN A 207 -11.35 -3.43 -6.27
C GLN A 207 -12.47 -2.47 -6.67
N ALA A 208 -12.24 -1.16 -6.59
CA ALA A 208 -13.23 -0.14 -6.95
C ALA A 208 -13.57 -0.12 -8.45
N ARG A 209 -12.79 -0.79 -9.30
CA ARG A 209 -12.94 -0.82 -10.75
C ARG A 209 -13.14 -2.22 -11.34
N ASP A 210 -13.38 -3.22 -10.49
CA ASP A 210 -13.56 -4.62 -10.89
C ASP A 210 -12.41 -5.21 -11.72
N PHE A 211 -11.17 -4.77 -11.46
CA PHE A 211 -9.96 -5.28 -12.13
C PHE A 211 -9.20 -6.37 -11.38
N THR A 212 -9.72 -6.80 -10.22
CA THR A 212 -9.10 -7.78 -9.34
C THR A 212 -8.86 -9.16 -9.97
N GLU A 213 -9.65 -9.53 -10.98
CA GLU A 213 -9.48 -10.81 -11.69
C GLU A 213 -8.42 -10.78 -12.80
N TYR A 214 -7.96 -9.58 -13.18
CA TYR A 214 -6.97 -9.40 -14.25
C TYR A 214 -5.58 -9.08 -13.72
N VAL A 215 -5.46 -8.62 -12.48
CA VAL A 215 -4.22 -8.11 -11.91
C VAL A 215 -3.80 -8.91 -10.68
N PHE A 216 -2.57 -9.42 -10.72
CA PHE A 216 -2.00 -10.27 -9.69
C PHE A 216 -0.67 -9.68 -9.19
N PHE A 217 -0.43 -9.73 -7.88
CA PHE A 217 0.83 -9.26 -7.31
C PHE A 217 1.81 -10.42 -7.14
N VAL A 218 3.06 -10.20 -7.52
CA VAL A 218 4.15 -11.18 -7.38
C VAL A 218 5.34 -10.54 -6.68
N ASP A 219 6.13 -11.36 -6.02
CA ASP A 219 7.40 -10.95 -5.40
C ASP A 219 8.58 -11.69 -6.05
N LYS A 220 9.76 -11.59 -5.45
CA LYS A 220 11.00 -12.25 -5.88
C LYS A 220 10.92 -13.77 -6.05
N ASN A 221 9.92 -14.41 -5.45
CA ASN A 221 9.69 -15.85 -5.54
C ASN A 221 8.85 -16.23 -6.77
N LEU A 222 8.25 -15.25 -7.45
CA LEU A 222 7.52 -15.41 -8.71
C LEU A 222 6.50 -16.56 -8.66
N GLN A 223 5.67 -16.59 -7.63
CA GLN A 223 4.54 -17.52 -7.55
C GLN A 223 3.47 -17.11 -8.56
N LEU A 224 3.61 -17.60 -9.79
CA LEU A 224 2.69 -17.30 -10.88
C LEU A 224 1.48 -18.22 -10.78
N VAL A 225 0.31 -17.62 -10.53
CA VAL A 225 -0.96 -18.35 -10.51
C VAL A 225 -1.47 -18.44 -11.94
N PHE A 226 -1.30 -19.62 -12.53
CA PHE A 226 -2.02 -20.01 -13.74
C PHE A 226 -3.16 -20.90 -13.30
N ASP A 227 -4.39 -20.57 -13.69
CA ASP A 227 -5.48 -21.51 -13.45
C ASP A 227 -5.20 -22.74 -14.33
N ALA A 228 -5.29 -23.91 -13.70
CA ALA A 228 -5.43 -25.16 -14.43
C ALA A 228 -6.75 -25.07 -15.19
N ASP A 229 -6.68 -25.30 -16.51
CA ASP A 229 -7.87 -25.40 -17.34
C ASP A 229 -8.77 -26.57 -16.89
#